data_AF-A0A7W0LE26-F1
#
_entry.id   AF-A0A7W0LE26-F1
#
_cell.length_a   1.000
_cell.length_b   1.000
_cell.length_c   1.000
_cell.angle_alpha   90.00
_cell.angle_beta   90.00
_cell.angle_gamma   90.00
#
_symmetry.space_group_name_H-M   'P 1'
#
loop_
_entity.id
_entity.type
_entity.pdbx_description
1 polymer ?
#
loop_
_entity_poly.entity_id
_entity_poly.type
_entity_poly.pdbx_seq_one_letter_code
_entity_poly.pdbx_strand_id
1 'polypeptide(L)'
;MNNGKYAYGSNYGSGTISSFRLGSNGSLTLLQRAAGRSADPGNKQGSTPLDIRTSRDGRFLYLVQPGSGKVGGWRINANGSLAKWASGVVSARQ
;
A
#
# COMPACT_ATOMS: atom_id res chain seq x y z
N MET A 1 14.27 -6.41 -8.38
CA MET A 1 13.22 -7.34 -7.92
C MET A 1 13.09 -7.19 -6.41
N ASN A 2 11.88 -7.25 -5.86
CA ASN A 2 11.67 -7.19 -4.42
C ASN A 2 11.51 -8.63 -3.91
N ASN A 3 12.62 -9.23 -3.49
CA ASN A 3 12.79 -10.69 -3.34
C ASN A 3 12.14 -11.24 -2.05
N GLY A 4 10.93 -10.81 -1.70
CA GLY A 4 10.28 -11.19 -0.44
C GLY A 4 10.94 -10.59 0.81
N LYS A 5 11.72 -9.52 0.69
CA LYS A 5 12.42 -8.89 1.82
C LYS A 5 11.56 -7.91 2.63
N TYR A 6 10.36 -7.60 2.14
CA TYR A 6 9.49 -6.60 2.74
C TYR A 6 8.04 -7.07 2.76
N ALA A 7 7.31 -6.61 3.77
CA ALA A 7 5.87 -6.80 3.91
C ALA A 7 5.19 -5.44 4.09
N TYR A 8 3.90 -5.39 3.74
CA TYR A 8 3.07 -4.19 3.83
C TYR A 8 1.75 -4.54 4.51
N GLY A 9 1.18 -3.60 5.26
CA GLY A 9 -0.11 -3.78 5.92
C GLY A 9 -0.98 -2.54 5.77
N SER A 10 -2.24 -2.72 5.38
CA SER A 10 -3.25 -1.66 5.33
C SER A 10 -3.86 -1.44 6.70
N ASN A 11 -3.92 -0.18 7.13
CA ASN A 11 -4.49 0.21 8.41
C ASN A 11 -5.84 0.91 8.16
N TYR A 12 -6.94 0.20 8.40
CA TYR A 12 -8.29 0.70 8.14
C TYR A 12 -8.58 1.99 8.91
N GLY A 13 -8.33 2.01 10.24
CA GLY A 13 -8.67 3.15 11.10
C GLY A 13 -7.89 4.43 10.77
N SER A 14 -6.59 4.31 10.46
CA SER A 14 -5.73 5.47 10.18
C SER A 14 -5.69 5.90 8.72
N GLY A 15 -6.17 5.06 7.79
CA GLY A 15 -6.07 5.32 6.35
C GLY A 15 -4.66 5.17 5.78
N THR A 16 -3.74 4.51 6.49
CA THR A 16 -2.32 4.41 6.10
C THR A 16 -1.90 2.99 5.70
N ILE A 17 -0.73 2.89 5.09
CA ILE A 17 -0.01 1.62 4.86
C ILE A 17 1.24 1.62 5.73
N SER A 18 1.44 0.56 6.52
CA SER A 18 2.69 0.28 7.23
C SER A 18 3.63 -0.54 6.34
N SER A 19 4.94 -0.31 6.43
CA SER A 19 5.96 -1.13 5.77
C SER A 19 6.90 -1.79 6.79
N PHE A 20 7.33 -3.02 6.47
CA PHE A 20 8.14 -3.85 7.34
C PHE A 20 9.28 -4.50 6.55
N ARG A 21 10.42 -4.72 7.21
CA ARG A 21 11.45 -5.65 6.76
C ARG A 21 11.10 -7.06 7.24
N LEU A 22 11.18 -8.03 6.33
CA LEU A 22 10.99 -9.45 6.62
C LEU A 22 12.36 -10.10 6.88
N GLY A 23 12.55 -10.66 8.07
CA GLY A 23 13.70 -11.48 8.41
C GLY A 23 13.62 -12.88 7.78
N SER A 24 14.76 -13.55 7.62
CA SER A 24 14.81 -14.93 7.09
C SER A 24 14.04 -15.95 7.96
N ASN A 25 13.81 -15.62 9.23
CA ASN A 25 13.00 -16.39 10.17
C ASN A 25 11.50 -15.98 10.18
N GLY A 26 11.06 -15.14 9.25
CA GLY A 26 9.68 -14.65 9.20
C GLY A 26 9.37 -13.48 10.13
N SER A 27 10.33 -13.00 10.92
CA SER A 27 10.13 -11.83 11.79
C SER A 27 9.88 -10.55 10.99
N LEU A 28 9.02 -9.67 11.52
CA LEU A 28 8.73 -8.36 10.94
C LEU A 28 9.35 -7.26 11.78
N THR A 29 10.18 -6.43 11.17
CA THR A 29 10.67 -5.18 11.76
C THR A 29 10.00 -3.99 11.08
N LEU A 30 9.30 -3.17 11.84
CA LEU A 30 8.64 -1.97 11.33
C LEU A 30 9.67 -1.00 10.72
N LEU A 31 9.44 -0.58 9.48
CA LEU A 31 10.25 0.43 8.80
C LEU A 31 9.56 1.79 8.82
N GLN A 32 8.28 1.85 8.42
CA GLN A 32 7.49 3.08 8.42
C GLN A 32 6.05 2.79 8.84
N ARG A 33 5.52 3.59 9.77
CA ARG A 33 4.11 3.53 10.21
C ARG A 33 3.13 4.05 9.15
N ALA A 34 3.58 4.94 8.29
CA ALA A 34 2.79 5.56 7.23
C ALA A 34 3.62 5.67 5.94
N ALA A 35 3.95 4.53 5.35
CA ALA A 35 4.66 4.43 4.07
C ALA A 35 3.81 4.92 2.89
N GLY A 36 2.49 4.80 3.00
CA GLY A 36 1.51 5.28 2.03
C GLY A 36 0.24 5.73 2.73
N ARG A 37 -0.58 6.52 2.04
CA ARG A 37 -1.86 7.01 2.55
C ARG A 37 -2.93 6.92 1.48
N SER A 38 -4.14 6.60 1.89
CA SER A 38 -5.33 6.61 1.04
C SER A 38 -5.41 7.92 0.23
N ALA A 39 -5.87 7.83 -1.01
CA ALA A 39 -5.99 8.99 -1.89
C ALA A 39 -7.25 9.85 -1.61
N ASP A 40 -8.00 9.52 -0.55
CA ASP A 40 -9.22 10.24 -0.16
C ASP A 40 -8.94 11.07 1.10
N PRO A 41 -8.84 12.41 1.00
CA PRO A 41 -8.47 13.29 2.10
C PRO A 41 -9.44 13.30 3.29
N GLY A 42 -10.60 12.65 3.22
CA GLY A 42 -11.62 12.74 4.28
C GLY A 42 -11.82 11.49 5.12
N ASN A 43 -11.21 10.34 4.77
CA ASN A 43 -11.70 9.03 5.23
C ASN A 43 -13.23 8.96 5.12
N LYS A 44 -13.81 9.45 4.01
CA LYS A 44 -15.25 9.31 3.75
C LYS A 44 -15.63 7.87 4.08
N GLN A 45 -16.73 7.68 4.82
CA GLN A 45 -17.13 6.38 5.32
C GLN A 45 -17.06 5.32 4.20
N GLY A 46 -16.25 4.28 4.40
CA GLY A 46 -16.00 3.22 3.41
C GLY A 46 -14.82 3.45 2.45
N SER A 47 -14.15 4.60 2.44
CA SER A 47 -13.02 4.92 1.55
C SER A 47 -11.65 4.63 2.18
N THR A 48 -11.64 3.95 3.31
CA THR A 48 -10.45 3.47 4.02
C THR A 48 -9.83 2.25 3.31
N PRO A 49 -8.53 2.01 3.53
CA PRO A 49 -7.83 0.82 3.06
C PRO A 49 -8.56 -0.48 3.44
N LEU A 50 -9.02 -1.27 2.47
CA LEU A 50 -9.61 -2.58 2.76
C LEU A 50 -8.64 -3.73 2.44
N ASP A 51 -7.97 -3.63 1.30
CA ASP A 51 -7.05 -4.67 0.82
C ASP A 51 -5.86 -4.05 0.05
N ILE A 52 -4.72 -4.73 0.11
CA ILE A 52 -3.49 -4.37 -0.61
C ILE A 52 -2.92 -5.57 -1.37
N ARG A 53 -2.37 -5.32 -2.54
CA ARG A 53 -1.68 -6.34 -3.34
C ARG A 53 -0.41 -5.82 -3.98
N THR A 54 0.64 -6.63 -3.94
CA THR A 54 1.86 -6.37 -4.71
C THR A 54 1.72 -6.92 -6.12
N SER A 55 2.33 -6.26 -7.10
CA SER A 55 2.49 -6.81 -8.44
C SER A 55 3.38 -8.06 -8.42
N ARG A 56 3.18 -8.97 -9.39
CA ARG A 56 3.93 -10.23 -9.48
C ARG A 56 5.45 -10.04 -9.57
N ASP A 57 5.89 -8.93 -10.17
CA ASP A 57 7.30 -8.56 -10.28
C ASP A 57 7.84 -7.81 -9.04
N GLY A 58 6.99 -7.57 -8.04
CA GLY A 58 7.32 -6.89 -6.78
C GLY A 58 7.63 -5.40 -6.94
N ARG A 59 7.34 -4.77 -8.09
CA ARG A 59 7.66 -3.36 -8.35
C ARG A 59 6.57 -2.39 -7.90
N PHE A 60 5.34 -2.85 -7.73
CA PHE A 60 4.21 -2.00 -7.39
C PHE A 60 3.39 -2.56 -6.22
N LEU A 61 2.79 -1.66 -5.45
CA LEU A 61 1.78 -1.94 -4.44
C LEU A 61 0.49 -1.21 -4.83
N TYR A 62 -0.63 -1.92 -4.74
CA TYR A 62 -1.96 -1.38 -4.99
C TYR A 62 -2.80 -1.44 -3.73
N LEU A 63 -3.62 -0.41 -3.51
CA LEU A 63 -4.56 -0.31 -2.40
C LEU A 63 -5.97 -0.09 -2.95
N VAL A 64 -6.93 -0.93 -2.53
CA VAL A 64 -8.34 -0.74 -2.90
C VAL A 64 -9.06 0.09 -1.84
N GLN A 65 -9.84 1.07 -2.31
CA GLN A 65 -10.66 1.96 -1.50
C GLN A 65 -12.13 1.90 -1.94
N PRO A 66 -12.90 0.90 -1.47
CA PRO A 66 -14.18 0.53 -2.06
C PRO A 66 -15.22 1.66 -2.03
N GLY A 67 -15.35 2.39 -0.92
CA GLY A 67 -16.32 3.49 -0.78
C GLY A 67 -16.08 4.66 -1.71
N SER A 68 -14.88 4.75 -2.32
CA SER A 68 -14.56 5.78 -3.32
C SER A 68 -14.47 5.25 -4.76
N GLY A 69 -14.49 3.93 -4.95
CA GLY A 69 -14.26 3.29 -6.25
C GLY A 69 -12.85 3.51 -6.83
N LYS A 70 -11.87 3.85 -5.98
CA LYS A 70 -10.49 4.19 -6.38
C LYS A 70 -9.51 3.09 -6.01
N VAL A 71 -8.44 3.01 -6.81
CA VAL A 71 -7.24 2.23 -6.50
C VAL A 71 -6.04 3.16 -6.38
N GLY A 72 -5.37 3.15 -5.23
CA GLY A 72 -4.09 3.81 -5.02
C GLY A 72 -2.92 2.96 -5.53
N GLY A 73 -1.92 3.58 -6.14
CA GLY A 73 -0.73 2.88 -6.66
C GLY A 73 0.59 3.50 -6.19
N TRP A 74 1.54 2.66 -5.80
CA TRP A 74 2.90 3.04 -5.42
C TRP A 74 3.94 2.17 -6.13
N ARG A 75 5.06 2.77 -6.51
CA ARG A 75 6.29 2.05 -6.82
C ARG A 75 6.95 1.61 -5.51
N ILE A 76 7.40 0.38 -5.46
CA ILE A 76 8.22 -0.15 -4.37
C ILE A 76 9.70 0.09 -4.71
N ASN A 77 10.37 0.89 -3.89
CA ASN A 77 11.79 1.15 -4.03
C ASN A 77 12.62 -0.03 -3.51
N ALA A 78 13.90 -0.09 -3.89
CA ALA A 78 14.80 -1.18 -3.49
C ALA A 78 14.98 -1.33 -1.97
N ASN A 79 14.75 -0.25 -1.21
CA ASN A 79 14.79 -0.25 0.26
C ASN A 79 13.44 -0.56 0.92
N GLY A 80 12.42 -0.93 0.14
CA GLY A 80 11.08 -1.24 0.63
C GLY A 80 10.17 -0.02 0.85
N SER A 81 10.68 1.20 0.70
CA SER A 81 9.84 2.41 0.77
C SER A 81 8.91 2.53 -0.43
N LEU A 82 7.78 3.21 -0.24
CA LEU A 82 6.77 3.43 -1.26
C LEU A 82 6.90 4.83 -1.85
N ALA A 83 6.91 4.93 -3.18
CA ALA A 83 6.80 6.19 -3.89
C ALA A 83 5.46 6.24 -4.63
N LYS A 84 4.63 7.25 -4.35
CA LYS A 84 3.32 7.38 -4.99
C LYS A 84 3.51 7.48 -6.50
N TRP A 85 2.79 6.65 -7.24
CA TRP A 85 2.81 6.74 -8.69
C TRP A 85 1.96 7.94 -9.10
N ALA A 86 2.55 8.89 -9.84
CA ALA A 86 1.93 10.18 -10.17
C ALA A 86 0.56 10.08 -10.91
N SER A 87 0.26 8.94 -11.54
CA SER A 87 -1.03 8.67 -12.22
C SER A 87 -1.97 7.78 -11.39
N GLY A 88 -1.62 7.47 -10.14
CA GLY A 88 -2.11 6.32 -9.37
C GLY A 88 -3.49 6.45 -8.74
N VAL A 89 -4.45 7.08 -9.41
CA VAL A 89 -5.88 6.93 -9.11
C VAL A 89 -6.56 6.50 -10.40
N VAL A 90 -6.71 5.20 -10.59
CA VAL A 90 -7.55 4.67 -11.66
C VAL A 90 -8.92 4.41 -11.04
N SER A 91 -9.97 4.97 -11.65
CA SER A 91 -11.35 4.63 -11.27
C SER A 91 -11.62 3.21 -11.77
N ALA A 92 -11.96 2.30 -10.86
CA ALA A 92 -12.52 1.02 -11.28
C ALA A 92 -13.91 1.32 -11.83
N ARG A 93 -14.08 1.23 -13.16
CA ARG A 93 -15.43 1.25 -13.74
C ARG A 93 -16.11 -0.08 -13.39
N GLN A 94 -17.33 0.00 -12.88
CA GLN A 94 -18.25 -1.13 -12.87
C GLN A 94 -18.67 -1.46 -14.30
#